data_AF-A0AAN0IJ63-F1
#
_entry.id   AF-A0AAN0IJ63-F1
#
_cell.length_a   1.000
_cell.length_b   1.000
_cell.length_c   1.000
_cell.angle_alpha   90.00
_cell.angle_beta   90.00
_cell.angle_gamma   90.00
#
_symmetry.space_group_name_H-M   'P 1'
#
loop_
_entity.id
_entity.type
_entity.pdbx_description
1 polymer ?
#
loop_
_entity_poly.entity_id
_entity_poly.type
_entity_poly.pdbx_seq_one_letter_code
_entity_poly.pdbx_strand_id
1 'polypeptide(L)'
;MSSLPDTVSVLDCPNGSKVYLVGTAHFSKESATDVQKTIQQVRPDGVVLELCVERQMILNMRDEDIMQQAKDLNWEKVRAFMASEGQVAGLTHAVFIKISANLMDKLGVAPGGEFRMGFQEGTKVGSTILLGDRSIRMTFKRALRALPIWQQLRLFYMLFTSVAFDLDISPEDIEKMKNFDMVEMLTGEL
;
A
#
# COMPACT_ATOMS: atom_id res chain seq x y z
N MET A 1 -17.66 -28.89 3.99
CA MET A 1 -16.29 -28.39 3.74
C MET A 1 -16.44 -26.99 3.18
N SER A 2 -15.99 -25.97 3.90
CA SER A 2 -16.07 -24.58 3.41
C SER A 2 -15.18 -24.45 2.18
N SER A 3 -15.73 -23.91 1.10
CA SER A 3 -14.95 -23.52 -0.08
C SER A 3 -13.94 -22.42 0.28
N LEU A 4 -12.89 -22.30 -0.53
CA LEU A 4 -12.00 -21.14 -0.49
C LEU A 4 -12.78 -19.86 -0.83
N PRO A 5 -12.33 -18.68 -0.39
CA PRO A 5 -12.92 -17.41 -0.79
C PRO A 5 -12.92 -17.23 -2.32
N ASP A 6 -13.90 -16.50 -2.84
CA ASP A 6 -14.04 -16.24 -4.29
C ASP A 6 -12.89 -15.39 -4.85
N THR A 7 -12.15 -14.69 -3.99
CA THR A 7 -10.95 -13.91 -4.30
C THR A 7 -9.72 -14.78 -4.58
N VAL A 8 -9.80 -16.10 -4.36
CA VAL A 8 -8.67 -17.02 -4.52
C VAL A 8 -8.67 -17.65 -5.91
N SER A 9 -7.60 -17.42 -6.66
CA SER A 9 -7.28 -18.15 -7.88
C SER A 9 -6.24 -19.22 -7.60
N VAL A 10 -6.50 -20.45 -8.04
CA VAL A 10 -5.57 -21.58 -7.91
C VAL A 10 -4.84 -21.78 -9.24
N LEU A 11 -3.51 -21.76 -9.19
CA LEU A 11 -2.64 -21.93 -10.35
C LEU A 11 -1.84 -23.22 -10.19
N ASP A 12 -1.95 -24.13 -11.16
CA ASP A 12 -1.15 -25.36 -11.20
C ASP A 12 0.18 -25.10 -11.90
N CYS A 13 1.29 -25.47 -11.27
CA CYS A 13 2.63 -25.31 -11.80
C CYS A 13 3.10 -26.60 -12.54
N PRO A 14 3.96 -26.49 -13.58
CA PRO A 14 4.45 -27.65 -14.32
C PRO A 14 5.20 -28.70 -13.48
N ASN A 15 5.74 -28.30 -12.33
CA ASN A 15 6.43 -29.15 -11.38
C ASN A 15 5.48 -29.86 -10.38
N GLY A 16 4.16 -29.71 -10.54
CA GLY A 16 3.14 -30.28 -9.65
C GLY A 16 2.84 -29.45 -8.40
N SER A 17 3.50 -28.30 -8.21
CA SER A 17 3.16 -27.36 -7.13
C SER A 17 1.87 -26.59 -7.43
N LYS A 18 1.23 -26.05 -6.39
CA LYS A 18 0.06 -25.16 -6.51
C LYS A 18 0.37 -23.80 -5.93
N VAL A 19 -0.07 -22.75 -6.62
CA VAL A 19 -0.05 -21.37 -6.12
C VAL A 19 -1.48 -20.91 -5.87
N TYR A 20 -1.73 -20.42 -4.68
CA TYR A 20 -3.01 -19.83 -4.28
C TYR A 20 -2.86 -18.32 -4.27
N LEU A 21 -3.30 -17.67 -5.35
CA LEU A 21 -3.25 -16.22 -5.48
C LEU A 21 -4.51 -15.62 -4.86
N VAL A 22 -4.34 -14.83 -3.80
CA VAL A 22 -5.44 -14.16 -3.10
C VAL A 22 -5.52 -12.72 -3.56
N GLY A 23 -6.62 -12.34 -4.20
CA GLY A 23 -6.87 -10.94 -4.55
C GLY A 23 -7.20 -10.12 -3.30
N THR A 24 -6.43 -9.06 -3.03
CA THR A 24 -6.60 -8.23 -1.83
C THR A 24 -6.74 -6.75 -2.13
N ALA A 25 -7.43 -6.02 -1.25
CA ALA A 25 -7.41 -4.56 -1.19
C ALA A 25 -6.85 -4.09 0.15
N HIS A 26 -5.87 -3.17 0.12
CA HIS A 26 -5.14 -2.73 1.32
C HIS A 26 -6.01 -2.12 2.43
N PHE A 27 -7.20 -1.62 2.10
CA PHE A 27 -8.14 -1.00 3.04
C PHE A 27 -9.38 -1.86 3.30
N SER A 28 -9.25 -3.19 3.16
CA SER A 28 -10.36 -4.14 3.31
C SER A 28 -10.13 -5.13 4.45
N LYS A 29 -11.04 -5.12 5.45
CA LYS A 29 -11.07 -6.17 6.49
C LYS A 29 -11.40 -7.55 5.89
N GLU A 30 -12.18 -7.55 4.81
CA GLU A 30 -12.55 -8.78 4.10
C GLU A 30 -11.32 -9.43 3.47
N SER A 31 -10.42 -8.64 2.86
CA SER A 31 -9.16 -9.17 2.32
C SER A 31 -8.29 -9.83 3.39
N ALA A 32 -8.19 -9.25 4.59
CA ALA A 32 -7.50 -9.90 5.70
C ALA A 32 -8.20 -11.23 6.10
N THR A 33 -9.53 -11.25 6.12
CA THR A 33 -10.32 -12.45 6.43
C THR A 33 -10.11 -13.54 5.39
N ASP A 34 -10.06 -13.19 4.11
CA ASP A 34 -9.83 -14.13 3.01
C ASP A 34 -8.43 -14.72 3.06
N VAL A 35 -7.41 -13.90 3.33
CA VAL A 35 -6.04 -14.36 3.57
C VAL A 35 -6.00 -15.34 4.73
N GLN A 36 -6.63 -15.02 5.86
CA GLN A 36 -6.70 -15.92 7.02
C GLN A 36 -7.34 -17.26 6.66
N LYS A 37 -8.54 -17.25 6.06
CA LYS A 37 -9.26 -18.46 5.67
C LYS A 37 -8.43 -19.32 4.71
N THR A 38 -7.79 -18.67 3.73
CA THR A 38 -6.99 -19.36 2.72
C THR A 38 -5.80 -20.06 3.38
N ILE A 39 -5.03 -19.36 4.21
CA ILE A 39 -3.86 -19.94 4.88
C ILE A 39 -4.26 -21.09 5.82
N GLN A 40 -5.33 -20.92 6.61
CA GLN A 40 -5.78 -21.93 7.55
C GLN A 40 -6.28 -23.21 6.86
N GLN A 41 -6.93 -23.08 5.70
CA GLN A 41 -7.44 -24.22 4.94
C GLN A 41 -6.34 -24.91 4.10
N VAL A 42 -5.50 -24.12 3.42
CA VAL A 42 -4.47 -24.64 2.51
C VAL A 42 -3.25 -25.14 3.26
N ARG A 43 -2.86 -24.48 4.35
CA ARG A 43 -1.61 -24.71 5.11
C ARG A 43 -0.38 -24.80 4.18
N PRO A 44 -0.06 -23.72 3.44
CA PRO A 44 0.97 -23.76 2.40
C PRO A 44 2.38 -23.91 2.99
N ASP A 45 3.33 -24.40 2.19
CA ASP A 45 4.75 -24.47 2.58
C ASP A 45 5.39 -23.07 2.71
N GLY A 46 4.89 -22.10 1.95
CA GLY A 46 5.34 -20.72 1.96
C GLY A 46 4.23 -19.72 1.68
N VAL A 47 4.35 -18.53 2.25
CA VAL A 47 3.47 -17.38 2.02
C VAL A 47 4.31 -16.24 1.46
N VAL A 48 3.99 -15.83 0.23
CA VAL A 48 4.61 -14.67 -0.41
C VAL A 48 3.71 -13.46 -0.16
N LEU A 49 4.25 -12.42 0.47
CA LEU A 49 3.59 -11.14 0.67
C LEU A 49 4.06 -10.19 -0.43
N GLU A 50 3.14 -9.50 -1.09
CA GLU A 50 3.44 -8.43 -2.05
C GLU A 50 3.94 -7.16 -1.33
N LEU A 51 5.03 -7.30 -0.60
CA LEU A 51 5.60 -6.28 0.26
C LEU A 51 7.11 -6.28 0.09
N CYS A 52 7.71 -5.08 0.03
CA CYS A 52 9.14 -4.92 -0.14
C CYS A 52 9.85 -4.75 1.22
N VAL A 53 11.16 -5.00 1.25
CA VAL A 53 11.98 -4.98 2.47
C VAL A 53 11.93 -3.62 3.19
N GLU A 54 11.89 -2.51 2.45
CA GLU A 54 11.81 -1.18 3.07
C GLU A 54 10.48 -0.93 3.81
N ARG A 55 9.43 -1.67 3.46
CA ARG A 55 8.09 -1.54 4.06
C ARG A 55 7.77 -2.63 5.08
N GLN A 56 8.69 -3.56 5.35
CA GLN A 56 8.46 -4.71 6.24
C GLN A 56 8.00 -4.34 7.65
N MET A 57 8.32 -3.12 8.13
CA MET A 57 7.96 -2.67 9.48
C MET A 57 6.45 -2.72 9.71
N ILE A 58 5.62 -2.55 8.66
CA ILE A 58 4.16 -2.62 8.74
C ILE A 58 3.64 -3.97 9.28
N LEU A 59 4.42 -5.04 9.13
CA LEU A 59 4.05 -6.38 9.59
C LEU A 59 3.98 -6.49 11.12
N ASN A 60 4.73 -5.64 11.82
CA ASN A 60 4.83 -5.65 13.28
C ASN A 60 4.07 -4.49 13.95
N MET A 61 3.43 -3.63 13.17
CA MET A 61 2.69 -2.49 13.69
C MET A 61 1.25 -2.89 14.02
N ARG A 62 0.70 -2.31 15.08
CA ARG A 62 -0.73 -2.44 15.38
C ARG A 62 -1.52 -1.42 14.58
N ASP A 63 -2.77 -1.76 14.29
CA ASP A 63 -3.68 -0.89 13.56
C ASP A 63 -3.79 0.48 14.24
N GLU A 64 -3.85 0.52 15.57
CA GLU A 64 -3.91 1.77 16.33
C GLU A 64 -2.66 2.64 16.13
N ASP A 65 -1.48 2.03 16.09
CA ASP A 65 -0.21 2.75 15.92
C ASP A 65 -0.11 3.35 14.50
N ILE A 66 -0.61 2.62 13.49
CA ILE A 66 -0.69 3.11 12.10
C ILE A 66 -1.69 4.25 11.99
N MET A 67 -2.87 4.10 12.62
CA MET A 67 -3.91 5.13 12.64
C MET A 67 -3.45 6.40 13.34
N GLN A 68 -2.72 6.28 14.44
CA GLN A 68 -2.17 7.41 15.16
C GLN A 68 -1.08 8.12 14.34
N GLN A 69 -0.16 7.37 13.73
CA GLN A 69 0.89 7.95 12.88
C GLN A 69 0.35 8.69 11.65
N ALA A 70 -0.74 8.19 11.06
CA ALA A 70 -1.40 8.85 9.94
C ALA A 70 -2.04 10.20 10.34
N LYS A 71 -2.53 10.30 11.58
CA LYS A 71 -3.09 11.53 12.16
C LYS A 71 -2.00 12.52 12.60
N ASP A 72 -0.87 12.00 13.10
CA ASP A 72 0.28 12.77 13.57
C ASP A 72 1.24 13.17 12.43
N LEU A 73 0.68 13.57 11.29
CA LEU A 73 1.38 14.18 10.16
C LEU A 73 2.00 15.50 10.61
N ASN A 74 3.17 15.43 11.24
CA ASN A 74 3.92 16.60 11.66
C ASN A 74 4.74 17.12 10.48
N TRP A 75 4.57 18.41 10.16
CA TRP A 75 5.32 19.11 9.14
C TRP A 75 6.85 19.02 9.34
N GLU A 76 7.29 18.83 10.57
CA GLU A 76 8.68 18.58 10.92
C GLU A 76 9.21 17.25 10.35
N LYS A 77 8.40 16.17 10.37
CA LYS A 77 8.76 14.88 9.76
C LYS A 77 8.85 14.98 8.24
N VAL A 78 7.93 15.73 7.64
CA VAL A 78 7.96 16.01 6.20
C VAL A 78 9.20 16.81 5.83
N ARG A 79 9.54 17.85 6.59
CA ARG A 79 10.77 18.64 6.39
C ARG A 79 12.04 17.81 6.57
N ALA A 80 12.09 16.95 7.59
CA ALA A 80 13.21 16.03 7.79
C ALA A 80 13.39 15.08 6.61
N PHE A 81 12.29 14.52 6.09
CA PHE A 81 12.32 13.65 4.92
C PHE A 81 12.68 14.40 3.63
N MET A 82 12.20 15.64 3.45
CA MET A 82 12.62 16.50 2.34
C MET A 82 14.11 16.81 2.38
N ALA A 83 14.68 16.99 3.58
CA ALA A 83 16.11 17.23 3.74
C ALA A 83 16.97 16.01 3.39
N SER A 84 16.48 14.79 3.65
CA SER A 84 17.21 13.55 3.38
C SER A 84 17.03 13.00 1.96
N GLU A 85 15.81 13.08 1.41
CA GLU A 85 15.42 12.42 0.15
C GLU A 85 15.07 13.41 -0.97
N GLY A 86 15.11 14.72 -0.68
CA GLY A 86 14.80 15.81 -1.61
C GLY A 86 13.35 16.30 -1.51
N GLN A 87 13.14 17.56 -1.90
CA GLN A 87 11.86 18.27 -1.75
C GLN A 87 10.68 17.55 -2.43
N VAL A 88 10.88 17.07 -3.67
CA VAL A 88 9.85 16.35 -4.44
C VAL A 88 9.44 15.05 -3.75
N ALA A 89 10.41 14.29 -3.23
CA ALA A 89 10.15 13.02 -2.57
C ALA A 89 9.40 13.23 -1.25
N GLY A 90 9.84 14.19 -0.42
CA GLY A 90 9.18 14.44 0.86
C GLY A 90 7.77 15.01 0.73
N LEU A 91 7.52 15.83 -0.28
CA LEU A 91 6.17 16.26 -0.55
C LEU A 91 5.28 15.13 -1.09
N THR A 92 5.77 14.35 -2.05
CA THR A 92 5.02 13.20 -2.57
C THR A 92 4.62 12.27 -1.42
N HIS A 93 5.54 12.07 -0.46
CA HIS A 93 5.28 11.34 0.76
C HIS A 93 4.18 11.98 1.63
N ALA A 94 4.22 13.31 1.84
CA ALA A 94 3.20 14.02 2.60
C ALA A 94 1.79 13.90 1.98
N VAL A 95 1.70 14.05 0.64
CA VAL A 95 0.45 13.85 -0.12
C VAL A 95 -0.07 12.42 0.07
N PHE A 96 0.80 11.43 -0.05
CA PHE A 96 0.44 10.02 0.12
C PHE A 96 -0.06 9.72 1.53
N ILE A 97 0.59 10.26 2.57
CA ILE A 97 0.12 10.08 3.94
C ILE A 97 -1.25 10.76 4.13
N LYS A 98 -1.47 11.95 3.56
CA LYS A 98 -2.77 12.66 3.68
C LYS A 98 -3.91 11.87 3.02
N ILE A 99 -3.68 11.34 1.82
CA ILE A 99 -4.64 10.46 1.13
C ILE A 99 -4.91 9.22 1.99
N SER A 100 -3.86 8.58 2.49
CA SER A 100 -3.97 7.39 3.34
C SER A 100 -4.77 7.68 4.61
N ALA A 101 -4.49 8.77 5.31
CA ALA A 101 -5.20 9.19 6.52
C ALA A 101 -6.70 9.43 6.26
N ASN A 102 -7.03 10.14 5.17
CA ASN A 102 -8.42 10.38 4.79
C ASN A 102 -9.16 9.08 4.43
N LEU A 103 -8.49 8.13 3.77
CA LEU A 103 -9.08 6.84 3.44
C LEU A 103 -9.27 5.98 4.70
N MET A 104 -8.33 6.03 5.63
CA MET A 104 -8.42 5.38 6.95
C MET A 104 -9.58 5.94 7.79
N ASP A 105 -9.76 7.25 7.84
CA ASP A 105 -10.86 7.88 8.59
C ASP A 105 -12.23 7.53 8.01
N LYS A 106 -12.33 7.39 6.68
CA LYS A 106 -13.58 7.01 6.00
C LYS A 106 -13.94 5.54 6.12
N LEU A 107 -12.94 4.67 6.02
CA LEU A 107 -13.16 3.21 6.00
C LEU A 107 -13.01 2.58 7.39
N GLY A 108 -12.38 3.27 8.35
CA GLY A 108 -12.13 2.75 9.69
C GLY A 108 -11.19 1.55 9.70
N VAL A 109 -10.29 1.47 8.72
CA VAL A 109 -9.36 0.35 8.50
C VAL A 109 -7.95 0.89 8.29
N ALA A 110 -6.98 0.34 9.02
CA ALA A 110 -5.58 0.63 8.77
C ALA A 110 -5.08 -0.13 7.53
N PRO A 111 -4.29 0.51 6.65
CA PRO A 111 -3.76 -0.14 5.47
C PRO A 111 -2.88 -1.33 5.83
N GLY A 112 -2.79 -2.33 4.95
CA GLY A 112 -1.85 -3.44 5.11
C GLY A 112 -2.34 -4.56 6.04
N GLY A 113 -3.64 -4.58 6.38
CA GLY A 113 -4.21 -5.58 7.27
C GLY A 113 -4.07 -7.00 6.72
N GLU A 114 -4.19 -7.16 5.41
CA GLU A 114 -3.94 -8.40 4.68
C GLU A 114 -2.50 -8.89 4.81
N PHE A 115 -1.51 -7.98 4.78
CA PHE A 115 -0.10 -8.35 4.97
C PHE A 115 0.17 -8.80 6.41
N ARG A 116 -0.34 -8.05 7.39
CA ARG A 116 -0.22 -8.42 8.81
C ARG A 116 -0.87 -9.77 9.06
N MET A 117 -2.06 -10.00 8.50
CA MET A 117 -2.76 -11.28 8.63
C MET A 117 -2.00 -12.42 7.95
N GLY A 118 -1.48 -12.19 6.74
CA GLY A 118 -0.68 -13.18 6.02
C GLY A 118 0.59 -13.58 6.77
N PHE A 119 1.29 -12.60 7.36
CA PHE A 119 2.45 -12.83 8.21
C PHE A 119 2.10 -13.62 9.46
N GLN A 120 1.05 -13.22 10.18
CA GLN A 120 0.63 -13.86 11.42
C GLN A 120 0.14 -15.29 11.19
N GLU A 121 -0.77 -15.50 10.24
CA GLU A 121 -1.34 -16.83 9.97
C GLU A 121 -0.33 -17.76 9.33
N GLY A 122 0.51 -17.26 8.40
CA GLY A 122 1.59 -18.04 7.81
C GLY A 122 2.57 -18.54 8.88
N THR A 123 2.95 -17.65 9.81
CA THR A 123 3.81 -18.02 10.95
C THR A 123 3.14 -19.07 11.85
N LYS A 124 1.84 -18.93 12.14
CA LYS A 124 1.08 -19.89 12.98
C LYS A 124 1.03 -21.29 12.39
N VAL A 125 0.93 -21.42 11.07
CA VAL A 125 0.88 -22.74 10.40
C VAL A 125 2.25 -23.31 10.09
N GLY A 126 3.34 -22.56 10.34
CA GLY A 126 4.72 -22.97 10.10
C GLY A 126 5.22 -22.74 8.68
N SER A 127 4.53 -21.89 7.90
CA SER A 127 4.95 -21.53 6.54
C SER A 127 6.20 -20.65 6.53
N THR A 128 7.01 -20.77 5.48
CA THR A 128 8.09 -19.81 5.21
C THR A 128 7.51 -18.50 4.70
N ILE A 129 7.82 -17.37 5.36
CA ILE A 129 7.36 -16.05 4.89
C ILE A 129 8.39 -15.45 3.93
N LEU A 130 7.91 -14.99 2.77
CA LEU A 130 8.72 -14.37 1.72
C LEU A 130 8.15 -12.99 1.37
N LEU A 131 9.05 -12.02 1.18
CA LEU A 131 8.72 -10.69 0.68
C LEU A 131 8.93 -10.68 -0.84
N GLY A 132 7.83 -10.61 -1.58
CA GLY A 132 7.80 -10.82 -3.03
C GLY A 132 7.81 -9.54 -3.87
N ASP A 133 7.88 -8.36 -3.27
CA ASP A 133 7.81 -7.09 -4.01
C ASP A 133 9.17 -6.37 -4.12
N ARG A 134 9.31 -5.61 -5.21
CA ARG A 134 10.46 -4.77 -5.51
C ARG A 134 10.48 -3.53 -4.62
N SER A 135 11.63 -2.87 -4.55
CA SER A 135 11.76 -1.58 -3.85
C SER A 135 10.69 -0.60 -4.30
N ILE A 136 9.97 -0.02 -3.35
CA ILE A 136 8.95 0.99 -3.62
C ILE A 136 9.52 2.20 -4.39
N ARG A 137 10.80 2.53 -4.18
CA ARG A 137 11.50 3.59 -4.94
C ARG A 137 11.56 3.27 -6.43
N MET A 138 11.79 2.01 -6.77
CA MET A 138 11.83 1.54 -8.16
C MET A 138 10.45 1.54 -8.79
N THR A 139 9.42 1.14 -8.05
CA THR A 139 8.01 1.24 -8.48
C THR A 139 7.64 2.69 -8.78
N PHE A 140 7.86 3.63 -7.84
CA PHE A 140 7.58 5.04 -8.11
C PHE A 140 8.35 5.61 -9.31
N LYS A 141 9.63 5.24 -9.45
CA LYS A 141 10.45 5.69 -10.59
C LYS A 141 9.93 5.17 -11.93
N ARG A 142 9.40 3.94 -11.96
CA ARG A 142 8.79 3.36 -13.16
C ARG A 142 7.43 4.02 -13.44
N ALA A 143 6.61 4.19 -12.41
CA ALA A 143 5.30 4.82 -12.54
C ALA A 143 5.44 6.23 -13.12
N LEU A 144 6.37 7.03 -12.59
CA LEU A 144 6.68 8.36 -13.10
C LEU A 144 7.16 8.34 -14.56
N ARG A 145 7.95 7.34 -14.97
CA ARG A 145 8.44 7.20 -16.35
C ARG A 145 7.37 6.73 -17.32
N ALA A 146 6.37 5.98 -16.86
CA ALA A 146 5.25 5.54 -17.67
C ALA A 146 4.33 6.70 -18.08
N LEU A 147 4.37 7.81 -17.32
CA LEU A 147 3.58 9.01 -17.61
C LEU A 147 4.17 9.81 -18.79
N PRO A 148 3.32 10.33 -19.70
CA PRO A 148 3.71 11.38 -20.64
C PRO A 148 4.30 12.60 -19.92
N ILE A 149 5.24 13.29 -20.57
CA ILE A 149 5.92 14.47 -20.00
C ILE A 149 4.92 15.52 -19.50
N TRP A 150 3.79 15.71 -20.20
CA TRP A 150 2.72 16.61 -19.75
C TRP A 150 2.09 16.22 -18.42
N GLN A 151 1.89 14.92 -18.16
CA GLN A 151 1.36 14.43 -16.90
C GLN A 151 2.41 14.52 -15.79
N GLN A 152 3.69 14.28 -16.11
CA GLN A 152 4.79 14.50 -15.17
C GLN A 152 4.89 15.98 -14.75
N LEU A 153 4.82 16.90 -15.71
CA LEU A 153 4.82 18.35 -15.44
C LEU A 153 3.60 18.78 -14.63
N ARG A 154 2.41 18.23 -14.93
CA ARG A 154 1.20 18.49 -14.16
C ARG A 154 1.31 17.97 -12.73
N LEU A 155 1.83 16.75 -12.54
CA LEU A 155 2.08 16.17 -11.22
C LEU A 155 3.08 17.02 -10.44
N PHE A 156 4.18 17.43 -11.09
CA PHE A 156 5.17 18.32 -10.49
C PHE A 156 4.58 19.68 -10.15
N TYR A 157 3.73 20.25 -11.01
CA TYR A 157 3.03 21.50 -10.73
C TYR A 157 2.10 21.36 -9.53
N MET A 158 1.29 20.29 -9.46
CA MET A 158 0.40 20.03 -8.32
C MET A 158 1.17 19.89 -7.00
N LEU A 159 2.27 19.15 -7.05
CA LEU A 159 3.22 19.01 -5.96
C LEU A 159 3.82 20.39 -5.59
N PHE A 160 4.36 21.11 -6.56
CA PHE A 160 4.96 22.42 -6.32
C PHE A 160 3.94 23.43 -5.74
N THR A 161 2.69 23.44 -6.23
CA THR A 161 1.63 24.27 -5.67
C THR A 161 1.25 23.86 -4.25
N SER A 162 1.31 22.56 -3.90
CA SER A 162 1.04 22.13 -2.53
C SER A 162 2.19 22.44 -1.55
N VAL A 163 3.40 22.74 -2.04
CA VAL A 163 4.55 23.23 -1.24
C VAL A 163 4.67 24.74 -1.20
N ALA A 164 4.40 25.41 -2.33
CA ALA A 164 4.61 26.85 -2.48
C ALA A 164 3.53 27.68 -1.75
N PHE A 165 2.34 27.11 -1.56
CA PHE A 165 1.23 27.75 -0.84
C PHE A 165 1.06 27.10 0.54
N ASP A 166 1.93 27.46 1.48
CA ASP A 166 1.87 27.11 2.91
C ASP A 166 0.41 26.96 3.40
N LEU A 167 -0.04 25.70 3.46
CA LEU A 167 -1.28 25.18 4.07
C LEU A 167 -2.56 26.04 3.98
N ASP A 168 -3.35 25.81 2.93
CA ASP A 168 -4.78 25.50 3.12
C ASP A 168 -5.22 24.55 2.00
N ILE A 169 -5.06 23.24 2.23
CA ILE A 169 -5.63 22.23 1.34
C ILE A 169 -7.15 22.24 1.60
N SER A 170 -7.89 22.93 0.73
CA SER A 170 -9.35 22.91 0.76
C SER A 170 -9.87 21.48 0.55
N PRO A 171 -11.00 21.08 1.16
CA PRO A 171 -11.73 19.87 0.81
C PRO A 171 -11.96 19.72 -0.71
N GLU A 172 -12.06 20.83 -1.44
CA GLU A 172 -12.23 20.86 -2.90
C GLU A 172 -10.97 20.44 -3.66
N ASP A 173 -9.78 20.74 -3.13
CA ASP A 173 -8.51 20.28 -3.72
C ASP A 173 -8.32 18.79 -3.50
N ILE A 174 -8.79 18.25 -2.36
CA ILE A 174 -8.86 16.80 -2.11
C ILE A 174 -9.85 16.12 -3.06
N GLU A 175 -10.97 16.78 -3.40
CA GLU A 175 -11.96 16.26 -4.33
C GLU A 175 -11.45 16.26 -5.78
N LYS A 176 -10.70 17.30 -6.19
CA LYS A 176 -9.95 17.30 -7.46
C LYS A 176 -8.88 16.20 -7.51
N MET A 177 -8.31 15.83 -6.36
CA MET A 177 -7.35 14.73 -6.26
C MET A 177 -8.01 13.34 -6.32
N LYS A 178 -9.28 13.19 -5.93
CA LYS A 178 -10.03 11.93 -6.16
C LYS A 178 -10.35 11.71 -7.64
N ASN A 179 -10.62 12.80 -8.36
CA ASN A 179 -10.76 12.79 -9.82
C ASN A 179 -9.42 12.64 -10.54
N PHE A 180 -8.31 12.66 -9.78
CA PHE A 180 -7.01 12.29 -10.29
C PHE A 180 -6.83 10.80 -10.08
N ASP A 181 -6.60 10.08 -11.17
CA ASP A 181 -6.36 8.64 -11.27
C ASP A 181 -5.06 8.19 -10.58
N MET A 182 -4.75 8.69 -9.37
CA MET A 182 -3.62 8.21 -8.58
C MET A 182 -3.81 6.73 -8.20
N VAL A 183 -5.05 6.31 -7.95
CA VAL A 183 -5.36 4.90 -7.64
C VAL A 183 -5.21 4.04 -8.89
N GLU A 184 -5.74 4.48 -10.03
CA GLU A 184 -5.61 3.77 -11.31
C GLU A 184 -4.14 3.71 -11.80
N MET A 185 -3.38 4.79 -11.57
CA MET A 185 -1.94 4.90 -11.87
C MET A 185 -1.09 3.95 -11.01
N LEU A 186 -1.50 3.69 -9.76
CA LEU A 186 -0.83 2.71 -8.90
C LEU A 186 -1.21 1.26 -9.28
N THR A 187 -2.44 1.04 -9.74
CA THR A 187 -2.88 -0.28 -10.23
C THR A 187 -2.34 -0.64 -11.61
N GLY A 188 -1.99 0.34 -12.46
CA GLY A 188 -1.41 0.09 -13.80
C GLY A 188 0.05 -0.39 -13.79
N GLU A 189 0.69 -0.43 -12.62
CA GLU A 189 2.07 -0.89 -12.41
C GLU A 189 2.19 -2.31 -11.83
N LEU A 190 1.04 -2.94 -11.53
CA LEU A 190 0.91 -4.33 -11.08
C LEU A 190 0.68 -5.28 -12.26
#